data_AF-A0A1Q3BIR1-F1
#
_entry.id   AF-A0A1Q3BIR1-F1
#
_cell.length_a   1.000
_cell.length_b   1.000
_cell.length_c   1.000
_cell.angle_alpha   90.00
_cell.angle_beta   90.00
_cell.angle_gamma   90.00
#
_symmetry.space_group_name_H-M   'P 1'
#
loop_
_entity.id
_entity.type
_entity.pdbx_description
1 polymer ?
#
loop_
_entity_poly.entity_id
_entity_poly.type
_entity_poly.pdbx_seq_one_letter_code
_entity_poly.pdbx_strand_id
1 'polypeptide(L)'
;MLSIRTHKLAGYLTGATMRSTNAEEKWSSEDSMVTYWLVQSFDPSLSKQYIALNTAKNVWDTIAEQDFGENNYARGYDIRKKCSGFNQGGLSLVEYYSKLTYMWQQLDSYCSFTPTNPTDIVAF
;
A
#
# COMPACT_ATOMS: atom_id res chain seq x y z
N MET A 1 -1.31 -7.64 6.07
CA MET A 1 -2.03 -6.54 6.80
C MET A 1 -3.09 -7.01 7.79
N LEU A 2 -3.94 -8.01 7.48
CA LEU A 2 -4.98 -8.50 8.41
C LEU A 2 -4.40 -8.97 9.77
N SER A 3 -3.26 -9.66 9.74
CA SER A 3 -2.57 -10.14 10.96
C SER A 3 -2.13 -9.02 11.91
N ILE A 4 -1.70 -7.85 11.40
CA ILE A 4 -1.26 -6.73 12.26
C ILE A 4 -2.46 -6.14 13.02
N ARG A 5 -3.64 -6.06 12.37
CA ARG A 5 -4.88 -5.59 13.00
C ARG A 5 -5.42 -6.58 14.02
N THR A 6 -5.37 -7.89 13.73
CA THR A 6 -5.84 -8.92 14.67
C THR A 6 -4.99 -9.00 15.93
N HIS A 7 -3.70 -8.71 15.83
CA HIS A 7 -2.78 -8.69 16.97
C HIS A 7 -2.71 -7.35 17.71
N LYS A 8 -3.53 -6.35 17.34
CA LYS A 8 -3.52 -4.98 17.92
C LYS A 8 -2.15 -4.28 17.84
N LEU A 9 -1.29 -4.67 16.89
CA LEU A 9 0.04 -4.11 16.72
C LEU A 9 0.07 -2.86 15.80
N ALA A 10 -1.09 -2.30 15.47
CA ALA A 10 -1.20 -1.11 14.63
C ALA A 10 -0.51 0.14 15.24
N GLY A 11 -0.29 0.15 16.56
CA GLY A 11 0.45 1.21 17.26
C GLY A 11 1.93 1.31 16.85
N TYR A 12 2.53 0.21 16.38
CA TYR A 12 3.92 0.18 15.88
C TYR A 12 4.05 0.82 14.50
N LEU A 13 3.01 0.72 13.66
CA LEU A 13 2.96 1.37 12.34
C LEU A 13 2.76 2.89 12.43
N THR A 14 1.96 3.34 13.40
CA THR A 14 1.63 4.76 13.60
C THR A 14 2.66 5.48 14.48
N GLY A 15 3.49 4.73 15.22
CA GLY A 15 4.41 5.27 16.22
C GLY A 15 3.73 5.66 17.54
N ALA A 16 2.48 5.26 17.74
CA ALA A 16 1.76 5.44 19.00
C ALA A 16 2.36 4.59 20.13
N THR A 17 2.96 3.45 19.80
CA THR A 17 3.72 2.63 20.77
C THR A 17 5.14 3.18 20.89
N MET A 18 5.36 4.09 21.83
CA MET A 18 6.70 4.61 22.13
C MET A 18 7.59 3.54 22.77
N ARG A 19 8.87 3.56 22.42
CA ARG A 19 9.91 2.74 23.04
C ARG A 19 9.93 3.03 24.54
N SER A 20 9.46 2.09 25.35
CA SER A 20 9.48 2.20 26.81
C SER A 20 10.77 1.61 27.36
N THR A 21 11.49 2.40 28.16
CA THR A 21 12.76 2.00 28.80
C THR A 21 12.65 0.75 29.67
N ASN A 22 11.44 0.44 30.16
CA ASN A 22 11.19 -0.69 31.05
C ASN A 22 10.79 -1.98 30.30
N ALA A 23 10.61 -1.92 28.98
CA ALA A 23 10.15 -3.04 28.17
C ALA A 23 10.77 -3.03 26.76
N GLU A 24 12.04 -2.59 26.64
CA GLU A 24 12.72 -2.41 25.35
C GLU A 24 12.83 -3.70 24.54
N GLU A 25 13.12 -4.83 25.19
CA GLU A 25 13.25 -6.13 24.51
C GLU A 25 11.93 -6.59 23.89
N LYS A 26 10.82 -6.42 24.63
CA LYS A 26 9.48 -6.75 24.14
C LYS A 26 9.08 -5.85 22.97
N TRP A 27 9.33 -4.54 23.10
CA TRP A 27 9.07 -3.58 22.04
C TRP A 27 9.88 -3.90 20.78
N SER A 28 11.16 -4.22 20.92
CA SER A 28 12.03 -4.56 19.79
C SER A 28 11.62 -5.87 19.09
N SER A 29 11.15 -6.86 19.86
CA SER A 29 10.66 -8.13 19.30
C SER A 29 9.35 -7.93 18.52
N GLU A 30 8.41 -7.16 19.08
CA GLU A 30 7.14 -6.84 18.43
C GLU A 30 7.34 -5.98 17.17
N ASP A 31 8.22 -4.98 17.22
CA ASP A 31 8.56 -4.13 16.06
C ASP A 31 9.23 -4.94 14.93
N SER A 32 10.13 -5.87 15.27
CA SER A 32 10.76 -6.76 14.30
C SER A 32 9.73 -7.72 13.65
N MET A 33 8.77 -8.21 14.43
CA MET A 33 7.70 -9.07 13.93
C MET A 33 6.78 -8.33 12.96
N VAL A 34 6.40 -7.09 13.28
CA VAL A 34 5.60 -6.23 12.40
C VAL A 34 6.38 -5.91 11.12
N THR A 35 7.67 -5.61 11.23
CA THR A 35 8.56 -5.39 10.08
C THR A 35 8.61 -6.61 9.17
N TYR A 36 8.79 -7.81 9.73
CA TYR A 36 8.79 -9.05 8.97
C TYR A 36 7.47 -9.28 8.24
N TRP A 37 6.33 -9.10 8.91
CA TRP A 37 5.02 -9.24 8.29
C TRP A 37 4.74 -8.20 7.21
N LEU A 38 5.22 -6.97 7.39
CA LEU A 38 5.18 -5.95 6.34
C LEU A 38 5.97 -6.43 5.14
N VAL A 39 7.26 -6.73 5.30
CA VAL A 39 8.15 -7.15 4.21
C VAL A 39 7.62 -8.38 3.46
N GLN A 40 7.08 -9.38 4.17
CA GLN A 40 6.46 -10.57 3.55
C GLN A 40 5.14 -10.27 2.81
N SER A 41 4.49 -9.15 3.11
CA SER A 41 3.29 -8.71 2.38
C SER A 41 3.65 -8.00 1.06
N PHE A 42 4.92 -7.65 0.82
CA PHE A 42 5.38 -7.00 -0.39
C PHE A 42 6.10 -7.97 -1.34
N ASP A 43 6.23 -7.53 -2.59
CA ASP A 43 7.00 -8.27 -3.59
C ASP A 43 8.46 -8.46 -3.12
N PRO A 44 9.02 -9.69 -3.22
CA PRO A 44 10.40 -9.97 -2.82
C PRO A 44 11.45 -9.06 -3.47
N SER A 45 11.17 -8.49 -4.64
CA SER A 45 12.07 -7.54 -5.31
C SER A 45 12.23 -6.21 -4.56
N LEU A 46 11.19 -5.77 -3.86
CA LEU A 46 11.19 -4.53 -3.07
C LEU A 46 11.63 -4.77 -1.61
N SER A 47 11.51 -6.01 -1.13
CA SER A 47 11.83 -6.42 0.24
C SER A 47 13.22 -5.99 0.72
N LYS A 48 14.24 -6.07 -0.13
CA LYS A 48 15.65 -5.79 0.23
C LYS A 48 15.89 -4.34 0.62
N GLN A 49 15.15 -3.40 0.04
CA GLN A 49 15.29 -1.97 0.34
C GLN A 49 14.69 -1.64 1.71
N TYR A 50 13.64 -2.37 2.10
CA TYR A 50 12.92 -2.13 3.36
C TYR A 50 13.50 -2.90 4.55
N ILE A 51 14.17 -4.04 4.35
CA ILE A 51 14.83 -4.80 5.43
C ILE A 51 15.95 -3.98 6.11
N ALA A 52 16.55 -3.02 5.41
CA ALA A 52 17.60 -2.15 5.94
C ALA A 52 17.06 -1.01 6.83
N LEU A 53 15.73 -0.84 6.94
CA LEU A 53 15.12 0.21 7.75
C LEU A 53 14.98 -0.23 9.21
N ASN A 54 15.33 0.67 10.12
CA ASN A 54 15.52 0.36 11.54
C ASN A 54 14.23 0.10 12.34
N THR A 55 13.05 0.47 11.82
CA THR A 55 11.78 0.33 12.55
C THR A 55 10.62 0.00 11.61
N ALA A 56 9.60 -0.69 12.11
CA ALA A 56 8.38 -0.98 11.36
C ALA A 56 7.69 0.30 10.86
N LYS A 57 7.77 1.38 11.65
CA LYS A 57 7.28 2.71 11.26
C LYS A 57 8.02 3.26 10.05
N ASN A 58 9.34 3.24 10.04
CA ASN A 58 10.11 3.78 8.91
C ASN A 58 9.83 2.98 7.63
N VAL A 59 9.67 1.65 7.77
CA VAL A 59 9.24 0.79 6.66
C VAL A 59 7.87 1.22 6.16
N TRP A 60 6.90 1.37 7.06
CA TRP A 60 5.55 1.79 6.72
C TRP A 60 5.49 3.19 6.07
N ASP A 61 6.19 4.18 6.62
CA ASP A 61 6.20 5.55 6.10
C ASP A 61 6.83 5.61 4.70
N THR A 62 7.95 4.91 4.50
CA THR A 62 8.60 4.82 3.17
C THR A 62 7.67 4.19 2.13
N ILE A 63 6.95 3.14 2.53
CA ILE A 63 5.96 2.47 1.68
C ILE A 63 4.77 3.39 1.42
N ALA A 64 4.27 4.08 2.45
CA ALA A 64 3.15 5.00 2.34
C ALA A 64 3.46 6.12 1.34
N GLU A 65 4.66 6.70 1.41
CA GLU A 65 5.12 7.72 0.47
C GLU A 65 5.25 7.19 -0.97
N GLN A 66 5.83 6.00 -1.15
CA GLN A 66 6.10 5.45 -2.49
C GLN A 66 4.85 4.88 -3.18
N ASP A 67 4.01 4.14 -2.45
CA ASP A 67 2.85 3.44 -3.02
C ASP A 67 1.54 4.24 -2.90
N PHE A 68 1.38 5.03 -1.84
CA PHE A 68 0.13 5.75 -1.52
C PHE A 68 0.26 7.27 -1.58
N GLY A 69 1.41 7.80 -2.00
CA GLY A 69 1.56 9.24 -2.22
C GLY A 69 0.54 9.74 -3.24
N GLU A 70 -0.22 10.78 -2.87
CA GLU A 70 -1.36 11.36 -3.63
C GLU A 70 -1.02 11.83 -5.06
N ASN A 71 0.23 11.73 -5.50
CA ASN A 71 0.73 12.26 -6.77
C ASN A 71 1.59 11.28 -7.57
N ASN A 72 1.43 9.97 -7.37
CA ASN A 72 2.17 8.98 -8.16
C ASN A 72 1.55 8.79 -9.57
N TYR A 73 1.56 9.85 -10.39
CA TYR A 73 1.07 9.85 -11.77
C TYR A 73 1.71 8.75 -12.64
N ALA A 74 2.98 8.42 -12.39
CA ALA A 74 3.69 7.34 -13.08
C ALA A 74 3.02 5.99 -12.82
N ARG A 75 2.61 5.73 -11.58
CA ARG A 75 1.93 4.48 -11.21
C ARG A 75 0.50 4.42 -11.73
N GLY A 76 -0.24 5.54 -11.70
CA GLY A 76 -1.54 5.64 -12.36
C GLY A 76 -1.44 5.37 -13.87
N TYR A 77 -0.40 5.89 -14.53
CA TYR A 77 -0.12 5.61 -15.93
C TYR A 77 0.21 4.13 -16.18
N ASP A 78 1.03 3.51 -15.34
CA ASP A 78 1.36 2.08 -15.45
C ASP A 78 0.13 1.18 -15.27
N ILE A 79 -0.76 1.50 -14.31
CA ILE A 79 -2.01 0.78 -14.11
C ILE A 79 -2.93 0.96 -15.32
N ARG A 80 -3.05 2.18 -15.86
CA ARG A 80 -3.82 2.46 -17.07
C ARG A 80 -3.29 1.70 -18.27
N LYS A 81 -1.97 1.67 -18.44
CA LYS A 81 -1.30 0.89 -19.50
C LYS A 81 -1.57 -0.60 -19.34
N LYS A 82 -1.46 -1.14 -18.12
CA LYS A 82 -1.81 -2.54 -17.81
C LYS A 82 -3.27 -2.83 -18.14
N CYS A 83 -4.22 -1.98 -17.75
CA CYS A 83 -5.64 -2.13 -18.10
C CYS A 83 -5.85 -2.15 -19.61
N SER A 84 -5.24 -1.22 -20.35
CA SER A 84 -5.40 -1.12 -21.81
C SER A 84 -4.85 -2.33 -22.57
N GLY A 85 -3.83 -3.00 -22.02
CA GLY A 85 -3.24 -4.21 -22.58
C GLY A 85 -3.78 -5.51 -21.98
N PHE A 86 -4.66 -5.43 -20.97
CA PHE A 86 -5.17 -6.61 -20.28
C PHE A 86 -6.25 -7.26 -21.14
N ASN A 87 -6.01 -8.52 -21.50
CA ASN A 87 -6.98 -9.36 -22.19
C ASN A 87 -7.26 -10.61 -21.37
N GLN A 88 -8.38 -11.27 -21.63
CA GLN A 88 -8.80 -12.45 -20.90
C GLN A 88 -7.80 -13.61 -21.02
N GLY A 89 -7.16 -13.78 -22.18
CA GLY A 89 -6.21 -14.86 -22.42
C GLY A 89 -6.79 -16.23 -22.05
N GLY A 90 -6.06 -17.00 -21.25
CA GLY A 90 -6.49 -18.29 -20.70
C GLY A 90 -7.16 -18.21 -19.33
N LEU A 91 -7.48 -17.02 -18.81
CA LEU A 91 -8.15 -16.85 -17.51
C LEU A 91 -9.64 -17.16 -17.63
N SER A 92 -10.22 -17.69 -16.55
CA SER A 92 -11.68 -17.78 -16.46
C SER A 92 -12.31 -16.39 -16.44
N LEU A 93 -13.58 -16.29 -16.84
CA LEU A 93 -14.30 -15.01 -16.88
C LEU A 93 -14.33 -14.33 -15.50
N VAL A 94 -14.50 -15.11 -14.44
CA VAL A 94 -14.55 -14.62 -13.05
C VAL A 94 -13.18 -14.04 -12.63
N GLU A 95 -12.08 -14.74 -12.96
CA GLU A 95 -10.73 -14.26 -12.64
C GLU A 95 -10.37 -13.02 -13.45
N TYR A 96 -10.73 -12.98 -14.72
CA TYR A 96 -10.53 -11.81 -15.58
C TYR A 96 -11.28 -10.59 -15.04
N TYR A 97 -12.57 -10.74 -14.76
CA TYR A 97 -13.41 -9.66 -14.26
C TYR A 97 -12.93 -9.16 -12.89
N SER A 98 -12.56 -10.06 -11.99
CA SER A 98 -12.04 -9.70 -10.67
C SER A 98 -10.74 -8.91 -10.77
N LYS A 99 -9.82 -9.34 -11.63
CA LYS A 99 -8.54 -8.63 -11.86
C LYS A 99 -8.76 -7.27 -12.49
N LEU A 100 -9.65 -7.16 -13.48
CA LEU A 100 -9.97 -5.89 -14.13
C LEU A 100 -10.60 -4.89 -13.14
N THR A 101 -11.58 -5.36 -12.36
CA THR A 101 -12.24 -4.55 -11.32
C THR A 101 -11.24 -4.04 -10.29
N TYR A 102 -10.32 -4.90 -9.85
CA TYR A 102 -9.26 -4.52 -8.92
C TYR A 102 -8.31 -3.45 -9.49
N MET A 103 -7.97 -3.52 -10.78
CA MET A 103 -7.14 -2.49 -11.41
C MET A 103 -7.89 -1.16 -11.55
N TRP A 104 -9.19 -1.18 -11.87
CA TRP A 104 -10.00 0.04 -11.91
C TRP A 104 -10.16 0.71 -10.55
N GLN A 105 -10.40 -0.05 -9.49
CA GLN A 105 -10.47 0.50 -8.13
C GLN A 105 -9.15 1.17 -7.72
N GLN A 106 -8.02 0.59 -8.09
CA GLN A 106 -6.73 1.26 -7.88
C GLN A 106 -6.60 2.54 -8.71
N LEU A 107 -6.99 2.51 -9.99
CA LEU A 107 -6.92 3.71 -10.84
C LEU A 107 -7.78 4.86 -10.28
N ASP A 108 -8.98 4.55 -9.78
CA ASP A 108 -9.88 5.51 -9.13
C ASP A 108 -9.25 6.15 -7.89
N SER A 109 -8.48 5.37 -7.11
CA SER A 109 -7.75 5.90 -5.95
C SER A 109 -6.63 6.89 -6.31
N TYR A 110 -6.07 6.81 -7.52
CA TYR A 110 -5.05 7.75 -8.02
C TYR A 110 -5.64 8.90 -8.85
N CYS A 111 -6.83 8.71 -9.40
CA CYS A 111 -7.60 9.75 -10.06
C CYS A 111 -8.56 10.40 -9.06
N SER A 112 -8.03 11.06 -8.03
CA SER A 112 -8.82 12.06 -7.30
C SER A 112 -9.08 13.23 -8.26
N PHE A 113 -10.11 13.09 -9.10
CA PHE A 113 -10.60 14.18 -9.90
C PHE A 113 -11.05 15.29 -8.94
N THR A 114 -10.19 16.28 -8.77
CA THR A 114 -10.57 17.55 -8.16
C THR A 114 -10.94 18.46 -9.33
N PRO A 115 -12.25 18.73 -9.56
CA PRO A 115 -12.64 19.67 -10.61
C PRO A 115 -11.98 21.01 -10.31
N THR A 116 -10.95 21.33 -11.08
CA THR A 116 -10.15 22.55 -10.92
C THR A 116 -10.84 23.74 -11.59
N ASN A 117 -11.88 23.47 -12.37
CA ASN A 117 -12.69 24.44 -13.06
C ASN A 117 -14.16 24.35 -12.57
N PRO A 118 -14.73 25.43 -12.01
CA PRO A 118 -16.14 25.46 -11.60
C PRO A 118 -17.13 25.16 -12.72
N THR A 119 -16.70 25.29 -13.98
CA THR A 119 -17.53 25.04 -15.17
C THR A 119 -17.79 23.54 -15.41
N ASP A 120 -16.90 22.66 -14.97
CA ASP A 120 -17.02 21.21 -15.20
C ASP A 120 -18.05 20.55 -14.27
N ILE A 121 -18.48 21.24 -13.20
CA ILE A 121 -19.47 20.75 -12.24
C ILE A 121 -20.90 20.84 -12.79
N VAL A 122 -21.14 21.74 -13.77
CA VAL A 122 -22.48 22.02 -14.29
C VAL A 122 -22.87 21.11 -15.47
N ALA A 123 -21.94 20.27 -15.93
CA ALA A 123 -22.12 19.42 -17.11
C ALA A 123 -22.43 17.93 -16.78
N PHE A 124 -22.64 17.59 -15.51
CA PHE A 124 -23.05 16.25 -15.07
C PHE A 124 -24.44 16.25 -14.42
#